data_AF-A0A5Q2RPE2-F1
#
_entry.id   AF-A0A5Q2RPE2-F1
#
_cell.length_a   1.000
_cell.length_b   1.000
_cell.length_c   1.000
_cell.angle_alpha   90.00
_cell.angle_beta   90.00
_cell.angle_gamma   90.00
#
_symmetry.space_group_name_H-M   'P 1'
#
loop_
_entity.id
_entity.type
_entity.pdbx_description
1 polymer ?
#
loop_
_entity_poly.entity_id
_entity_poly.type
_entity_poly.pdbx_seq_one_letter_code
_entity_poly.pdbx_strand_id
1 'polypeptide(L)'
;MLRFLRIRFTPARVLVGLFAVVLVLGTVALMLPPSTAAGPNATFMDALFTATSAVTVTGLVTVETSTYWSGLGQAIILVLAQFGGLGIITLGALAGLVVSRRMGLRGRRLAQVESGLDLGDVRRVIYTVLATAAIVEVTAFVLLSGALWLHHDLTFEQSVVNGLFHAISAFNNAGFTRFDDSLAEYVTDPSSRSWSRERS
;
A
#
# COMPACT_ATOMS: atom_id res chain seq x y z
N MET A 1 44.03 14.61 -6.74
CA MET A 1 42.74 14.82 -7.44
C MET A 1 41.93 13.54 -7.34
N LEU A 2 41.04 13.42 -6.35
CA LEU A 2 39.92 12.45 -6.25
C LEU A 2 39.24 12.69 -4.90
N ARG A 3 38.41 13.74 -4.83
CA ARG A 3 37.44 13.93 -3.76
C ARG A 3 36.29 12.95 -4.05
N PHE A 4 36.43 11.71 -3.58
CA PHE A 4 35.32 10.75 -3.60
C PHE A 4 34.15 11.36 -2.82
N LEU A 5 32.99 11.34 -3.48
CA LEU A 5 31.70 11.88 -3.07
C LEU A 5 31.47 11.90 -1.55
N ARG A 6 31.53 13.10 -0.96
CA ARG A 6 30.95 13.35 0.36
C ARG A 6 29.43 13.45 0.17
N ILE A 7 28.75 12.30 0.05
CA ILE A 7 27.29 12.23 -0.03
C ILE A 7 26.73 12.83 1.26
N ARG A 8 26.26 14.08 1.19
CA ARG A 8 25.43 14.66 2.24
C ARG A 8 24.05 14.03 2.13
N PHE A 9 23.78 13.03 2.97
CA PHE A 9 22.47 12.40 3.13
C PHE A 9 21.53 13.40 3.81
N THR A 10 20.79 14.17 3.03
CA THR A 10 19.61 14.86 3.54
C THR A 10 18.48 13.84 3.69
N PRO A 11 17.57 13.99 4.66
CA PRO A 11 16.44 13.07 4.85
C PRO A 11 15.64 12.82 3.55
N ALA A 12 15.47 13.86 2.74
CA ALA A 12 14.82 13.77 1.43
C ALA A 12 15.59 12.86 0.44
N ARG A 13 16.92 12.94 0.39
CA ARG A 13 17.73 12.08 -0.49
C ARG A 13 17.72 10.62 -0.05
N VAL A 14 17.68 10.39 1.26
CA VAL A 14 17.55 9.03 1.83
C VAL A 14 16.22 8.42 1.41
N LEU A 15 15.12 9.18 1.52
CA LEU A 15 13.80 8.73 1.11
C LEU A 15 13.72 8.41 -0.39
N VAL A 16 14.25 9.29 -1.24
CA VAL A 16 14.32 9.06 -2.70
C VAL A 16 15.18 7.84 -3.03
N GLY A 17 16.30 7.65 -2.33
CA GLY A 17 17.16 6.48 -2.50
C GLY A 17 16.46 5.18 -2.12
N LEU A 18 15.77 5.15 -0.97
CA LEU A 18 14.96 4.01 -0.54
C LEU A 18 13.87 3.66 -1.57
N PHE A 19 13.15 4.68 -2.04
CA PHE A 19 12.12 4.50 -3.06
C PHE A 19 12.70 3.92 -4.35
N ALA A 20 13.83 4.45 -4.83
CA ALA A 20 14.52 3.96 -6.02
C ALA A 20 14.99 2.50 -5.86
N VAL A 21 15.50 2.13 -4.68
CA VAL A 21 15.92 0.75 -4.40
C VAL A 21 14.72 -0.19 -4.43
N VAL A 22 13.62 0.14 -3.75
CA VAL A 22 12.40 -0.67 -3.75
C VAL A 22 11.86 -0.82 -5.17
N LEU A 23 11.88 0.25 -5.96
CA LEU A 23 11.42 0.25 -7.35
C LEU A 23 12.28 -0.68 -8.22
N VAL A 24 13.61 -0.57 -8.14
CA VAL A 24 14.52 -1.44 -8.91
C VAL A 24 14.36 -2.90 -8.50
N LEU A 25 14.29 -3.19 -7.20
CA LEU A 25 14.08 -4.55 -6.69
C LEU A 25 12.74 -5.11 -7.14
N GLY A 26 11.68 -4.31 -7.09
CA GLY A 26 10.34 -4.69 -7.55
C GLY A 26 10.32 -4.98 -9.05
N THR A 27 10.90 -4.12 -9.87
CA THR A 27 11.01 -4.32 -11.32
C THR A 27 11.77 -5.61 -11.64
N VAL A 28 12.94 -5.82 -11.02
CA VAL A 28 13.73 -7.03 -11.24
C VAL A 28 12.97 -8.28 -10.81
N ALA A 29 12.27 -8.23 -9.66
CA ALA A 29 11.47 -9.35 -9.18
C ALA A 29 10.31 -9.68 -10.13
N LEU A 30 9.63 -8.67 -10.69
CA LEU A 30 8.56 -8.86 -11.66
C LEU A 30 9.05 -9.36 -13.02
N MET A 31 10.29 -9.06 -13.41
CA MET A 31 10.89 -9.58 -14.64
C MET A 31 11.29 -11.06 -14.54
N LEU A 32 11.28 -11.67 -13.36
CA LEU A 32 11.63 -13.08 -13.20
C LEU A 32 10.58 -13.96 -13.90
N PRO A 33 10.99 -15.04 -14.60
CA PRO A 33 10.06 -15.95 -15.28
C PRO A 33 8.90 -16.50 -14.42
N PRO A 34 9.10 -16.82 -13.11
CA PRO A 34 8.01 -17.29 -12.26
C PRO A 34 6.93 -16.23 -11.95
N SER A 35 7.15 -14.97 -12.31
CA SER A 35 6.23 -13.87 -12.00
C SER A 35 5.09 -13.72 -13.03
N THR A 36 5.16 -14.36 -14.20
CA THR A 36 4.10 -14.31 -15.24
C THR A 36 3.32 -15.62 -15.32
N ALA A 37 2.00 -15.55 -15.57
CA ALA A 37 1.08 -16.69 -15.39
C ALA A 37 1.18 -17.77 -16.49
N ALA A 38 1.50 -17.39 -17.73
CA ALA A 38 1.95 -18.23 -18.83
C ALA A 38 2.10 -17.32 -20.07
N GLY A 39 3.25 -17.33 -20.74
CA GLY A 39 3.53 -16.45 -21.88
C GLY A 39 4.97 -15.95 -21.91
N PRO A 40 5.29 -14.95 -22.77
CA PRO A 40 6.61 -14.32 -22.73
C PRO A 40 6.84 -13.64 -21.37
N ASN A 41 8.09 -13.61 -20.92
CA ASN A 41 8.49 -12.91 -19.69
C ASN A 41 8.07 -11.42 -19.76
N ALA A 42 7.88 -10.82 -18.59
CA ALA A 42 7.56 -9.40 -18.49
C ALA A 42 8.61 -8.54 -19.21
N THR A 43 8.14 -7.65 -20.08
CA THR A 43 9.03 -6.64 -20.65
C THR A 43 9.52 -5.73 -19.53
N PHE A 44 10.71 -5.14 -19.70
CA PHE A 44 11.23 -4.19 -18.73
C PHE A 44 10.26 -3.03 -18.47
N MET A 45 9.58 -2.54 -19.51
CA MET A 45 8.65 -1.42 -19.39
C MET A 45 7.38 -1.81 -18.63
N ASP A 46 6.81 -2.99 -18.89
CA ASP A 46 5.64 -3.46 -18.13
C ASP A 46 5.98 -3.68 -16.66
N ALA A 47 7.10 -4.37 -16.38
CA ALA A 47 7.56 -4.62 -15.02
C ALA A 47 7.86 -3.31 -14.26
N LEU A 48 8.53 -2.34 -14.92
CA LEU A 48 8.84 -1.05 -14.34
C LEU A 48 7.58 -0.23 -14.08
N PHE A 49 6.65 -0.21 -15.02
CA PHE A 49 5.39 0.52 -14.89
C PHE A 49 4.55 -0.06 -13.76
N THR A 50 4.37 -1.38 -13.74
CA THR A 50 3.63 -2.08 -12.68
C THR A 50 4.29 -1.89 -11.32
N ALA A 51 5.62 -2.03 -11.21
CA ALA A 51 6.34 -1.77 -9.96
C ALA A 51 6.15 -0.32 -9.49
N THR A 52 6.25 0.65 -10.41
CA THR A 52 6.04 2.07 -10.09
C THR A 52 4.62 2.28 -9.57
N SER A 53 3.61 1.84 -10.32
CA SER A 53 2.19 1.98 -9.99
C SER A 53 1.83 1.32 -8.66
N ALA A 54 2.42 0.17 -8.34
CA ALA A 54 2.27 -0.51 -7.06
C ALA A 54 2.87 0.30 -5.92
N VAL A 55 4.14 0.71 -6.01
CA VAL A 55 4.82 1.46 -4.93
C VAL A 55 4.22 2.87 -4.76
N THR A 56 3.74 3.51 -5.82
CA THR A 56 3.01 4.79 -5.73
C THR A 56 1.54 4.61 -5.39
N VAL A 57 1.06 3.36 -5.31
CA VAL A 57 -0.29 3.02 -4.89
C VAL A 57 -1.34 3.67 -5.81
N THR A 58 -1.06 3.70 -7.11
CA THR A 58 -1.87 4.40 -8.12
C THR A 58 -2.87 3.50 -8.83
N GLY A 59 -2.56 2.21 -8.96
CA GLY A 59 -3.49 1.21 -9.54
C GLY A 59 -3.62 1.24 -11.05
N LEU A 60 -2.75 1.97 -11.76
CA LEU A 60 -2.68 1.91 -13.21
C LEU A 60 -1.95 0.66 -13.67
N VAL A 61 -2.45 0.02 -14.71
CA VAL A 61 -1.90 -1.22 -15.28
C VAL A 61 -1.70 -1.05 -16.79
N THR A 62 -0.60 -1.57 -17.33
CA THR A 62 -0.39 -1.70 -18.79
C THR A 62 -0.79 -3.08 -19.30
N VAL A 63 -0.83 -4.07 -18.41
CA VAL A 63 -1.22 -5.46 -18.63
C VAL A 63 -2.15 -5.88 -17.50
N GLU A 64 -3.17 -6.69 -17.83
CA GLU A 64 -4.23 -7.05 -16.90
C GLU A 64 -3.69 -7.86 -15.71
N THR A 65 -4.04 -7.47 -14.48
CA THR A 65 -3.36 -8.02 -13.29
C THR A 65 -3.83 -9.43 -12.95
N SER A 66 -5.09 -9.74 -13.23
CA SER A 66 -5.70 -11.05 -12.97
C SER A 66 -5.12 -12.15 -13.84
N THR A 67 -4.82 -11.84 -15.11
CA THR A 67 -4.45 -12.83 -16.14
C THR A 67 -2.96 -12.85 -16.48
N TYR A 68 -2.27 -11.71 -16.44
CA TYR A 68 -0.88 -11.63 -16.88
C TYR A 68 0.12 -12.12 -15.82
N TRP A 69 -0.09 -11.70 -14.58
CA TRP A 69 0.82 -12.01 -13.48
C TRP A 69 0.46 -13.35 -12.83
N SER A 70 1.48 -14.15 -12.52
CA SER A 70 1.30 -15.38 -11.75
C SER A 70 0.91 -15.05 -10.31
N GLY A 71 0.58 -16.06 -9.51
CA GLY A 71 0.37 -15.90 -8.07
C GLY A 71 1.57 -15.24 -7.37
N LEU A 72 2.81 -15.53 -7.82
CA LEU A 72 4.01 -14.87 -7.32
C LEU A 72 4.07 -13.40 -7.74
N GLY A 73 3.81 -13.10 -9.02
CA GLY A 73 3.80 -11.72 -9.52
C GLY A 73 2.79 -10.86 -8.78
N GLN A 74 1.58 -11.39 -8.57
CA GLN A 74 0.52 -10.73 -7.80
C GLN A 74 0.95 -10.51 -6.33
N ALA A 75 1.63 -11.47 -5.71
CA ALA A 75 2.18 -11.29 -4.37
C ALA A 75 3.26 -10.18 -4.32
N ILE A 76 4.14 -10.10 -5.32
CA ILE A 76 5.14 -9.04 -5.43
C ILE A 76 4.46 -7.67 -5.54
N ILE A 77 3.47 -7.53 -6.43
CA ILE A 77 2.67 -6.29 -6.59
C ILE A 77 2.06 -5.88 -5.25
N LEU A 78 1.47 -6.83 -4.53
CA LEU A 78 0.83 -6.58 -3.24
C LEU A 78 1.83 -6.10 -2.18
N VAL A 79 3.01 -6.71 -2.11
CA VAL A 79 4.09 -6.28 -1.21
C VAL A 79 4.57 -4.87 -1.55
N LEU A 80 4.75 -4.56 -2.84
CA LEU A 80 5.14 -3.23 -3.30
C LEU A 80 4.08 -2.18 -2.92
N ALA A 81 2.80 -2.50 -3.10
CA ALA A 81 1.68 -1.65 -2.67
C ALA A 81 1.66 -1.41 -1.16
N GLN A 82 1.92 -2.45 -0.36
CA GLN A 82 2.05 -2.31 1.09
C GLN A 82 3.18 -1.36 1.47
N PHE A 83 4.37 -1.51 0.87
CA PHE A 83 5.50 -0.61 1.13
C PHE A 83 5.17 0.85 0.77
N GLY A 84 4.49 1.06 -0.36
CA GLY A 84 4.02 2.37 -0.78
C GLY A 84 3.04 3.00 0.22
N GLY A 85 2.00 2.27 0.58
CA GLY A 85 0.94 2.75 1.46
C GLY A 85 1.43 3.03 2.88
N LEU A 86 2.24 2.15 3.45
CA LEU A 86 2.90 2.39 4.74
C LEU A 86 3.77 3.65 4.71
N GLY A 87 4.46 3.92 3.59
CA GLY A 87 5.23 5.14 3.39
C GLY A 87 4.37 6.40 3.48
N ILE A 88 3.26 6.45 2.73
CA ILE A 88 2.32 7.59 2.71
C ILE A 88 1.71 7.80 4.10
N ILE A 89 1.24 6.73 4.74
CA ILE A 89 0.62 6.77 6.07
C ILE A 89 1.61 7.27 7.12
N THR A 90 2.86 6.78 7.09
CA THR A 90 3.90 7.22 8.03
C THR A 90 4.24 8.69 7.85
N LEU A 91 4.38 9.16 6.60
CA LEU A 91 4.62 10.57 6.31
C LEU A 91 3.46 11.45 6.78
N GLY A 92 2.21 11.01 6.58
CA GLY A 92 1.02 11.68 7.07
C GLY A 92 0.99 11.79 8.60
N ALA A 93 1.33 10.70 9.31
CA ALA A 93 1.40 10.67 10.77
C ALA A 93 2.46 11.64 11.32
N LEU A 94 3.65 11.66 10.72
CA LEU A 94 4.72 12.59 11.09
C LEU A 94 4.33 14.04 10.81
N ALA A 95 3.68 14.33 9.69
CA ALA A 95 3.15 15.66 9.39
C ALA A 95 2.10 16.09 10.43
N GLY A 96 1.19 15.19 10.80
CA GLY A 96 0.20 15.40 11.86
C GLY A 96 0.84 15.73 13.22
N LEU A 97 1.90 15.01 13.60
CA LEU A 97 2.67 15.29 14.82
C LEU A 97 3.28 16.70 14.80
N VAL A 98 3.85 17.12 13.67
CA VAL A 98 4.41 18.47 13.50
C VAL A 98 3.32 19.54 13.64
N VAL A 99 2.15 19.33 13.04
CA VAL A 99 1.02 20.26 13.09
C VAL A 99 0.43 20.36 14.50
N SER A 100 0.17 19.22 15.15
CA SER A 100 -0.38 19.15 16.52
C SER A 100 0.51 19.91 17.52
N ARG A 101 1.83 19.75 17.41
CA ARG A 101 2.77 20.51 18.24
C ARG A 101 2.79 22.00 17.92
N ARG A 102 2.66 22.44 16.66
CA ARG A 102 2.57 23.88 16.34
C ARG A 102 1.34 24.54 16.98
N MET A 103 0.22 23.84 17.04
CA MET A 103 -0.98 24.30 17.77
C MET A 103 -0.75 24.30 19.28
N GLY A 104 -0.17 23.22 19.82
CA GLY A 104 0.17 23.09 21.24
C GLY A 104 1.21 24.10 21.72
N LEU A 105 2.18 24.49 20.89
CA LEU A 105 3.20 25.52 21.18
C LEU A 105 2.61 26.93 21.23
N ARG A 106 1.55 27.22 20.45
CA ARG A 106 0.81 28.49 20.59
C ARG A 106 0.09 28.57 21.94
N GLY A 107 -0.46 27.46 22.42
CA GLY A 107 -1.04 27.38 23.78
C GLY A 107 0.01 27.34 24.91
N ARG A 108 1.12 26.62 24.73
CA ARG A 108 2.24 26.54 25.68
C ARG A 108 3.09 27.81 25.75
N ARG A 109 3.02 28.74 24.78
CA ARG A 109 3.63 30.07 24.95
C ARG A 109 3.01 30.88 26.10
N LEU A 110 1.80 30.53 26.55
CA LEU A 110 1.18 31.08 27.76
C LEU A 110 1.57 30.33 29.05
N ALA A 111 2.16 29.13 28.94
CA ALA A 111 2.56 28.29 30.07
C ALA A 111 3.97 27.72 29.80
N GLN A 112 5.01 28.40 30.29
CA GLN A 112 6.42 28.02 30.16
C GLN A 112 6.64 26.52 30.44
N VAL A 113 6.70 25.68 29.41
CA VAL A 113 7.14 24.29 29.54
C VAL A 113 7.99 23.93 28.34
N GLU A 114 9.29 23.85 28.59
CA GLU A 114 10.28 23.21 27.74
C GLU A 114 9.86 21.76 27.41
N SER A 115 9.97 21.38 26.15
CA SER A 115 10.34 20.01 25.77
C SER A 115 10.57 19.98 24.26
N GLY A 116 11.84 19.78 23.89
CA GLY A 116 12.24 19.45 22.51
C GLY A 116 11.59 18.15 22.04
N LEU A 117 11.85 17.76 20.79
CA LEU A 117 11.43 16.47 20.25
C LEU A 117 12.08 15.35 21.07
N ASP A 118 11.32 14.66 21.92
CA ASP A 118 11.80 13.40 22.47
C ASP A 118 11.60 12.31 21.42
N LEU A 119 12.64 11.52 21.17
CA LEU A 119 12.63 10.41 20.20
C LEU A 119 11.53 9.39 20.53
N GLY A 120 11.10 9.33 21.80
CA GLY A 120 9.98 8.52 22.27
C GLY A 120 8.63 8.87 21.63
N ASP A 121 8.34 10.15 21.41
CA ASP A 121 7.04 10.59 20.85
C ASP A 121 6.90 10.23 19.37
N VAL A 122 7.99 10.39 18.60
CA VAL A 122 8.02 10.01 17.18
C VAL A 122 7.84 8.51 17.04
N ARG A 123 8.58 7.73 17.85
CA ARG A 123 8.46 6.27 17.88
C ARG A 123 7.03 5.84 18.21
N ARG A 124 6.43 6.41 19.26
CA ARG A 124 5.05 6.09 19.67
C ARG A 124 4.04 6.35 18.55
N VAL A 125 4.11 7.50 17.89
CA VAL A 125 3.21 7.83 16.78
C VAL A 125 3.34 6.82 15.64
N ILE A 126 4.57 6.50 15.23
CA ILE A 126 4.81 5.51 14.16
C ILE A 126 4.21 4.16 14.53
N TYR A 127 4.50 3.62 15.73
CA TYR A 127 3.95 2.32 16.14
C TYR A 127 2.43 2.34 16.27
N THR A 128 1.84 3.39 16.82
CA THR A 128 0.38 3.51 16.91
C THR A 128 -0.25 3.50 15.53
N VAL A 129 0.28 4.26 14.59
CA VAL A 129 -0.27 4.32 13.23
C VAL A 129 -0.10 2.99 12.50
N LEU A 130 1.07 2.35 12.59
CA LEU A 130 1.31 1.04 11.97
C LEU A 130 0.44 -0.06 12.60
N ALA A 131 0.26 -0.05 13.93
CA ALA A 131 -0.61 -1.01 14.61
C ALA A 131 -2.07 -0.82 14.23
N THR A 132 -2.56 0.43 14.18
CA THR A 132 -3.91 0.74 13.73
C THR A 132 -4.12 0.31 12.27
N ALA A 133 -3.15 0.56 11.39
CA ALA A 133 -3.20 0.11 10.01
C ALA A 133 -3.32 -1.41 9.90
N ALA A 134 -2.46 -2.15 10.60
CA ALA A 134 -2.50 -3.62 10.62
C ALA A 134 -3.83 -4.16 11.17
N ILE A 135 -4.40 -3.54 12.21
CA ILE A 135 -5.71 -3.95 12.75
C ILE A 135 -6.81 -3.76 11.71
N VAL A 136 -6.83 -2.63 11.01
CA VAL A 136 -7.82 -2.35 9.96
C VAL A 136 -7.65 -3.32 8.79
N GLU A 137 -6.43 -3.56 8.34
CA GLU A 137 -6.14 -4.52 7.27
C GLU A 137 -6.56 -5.94 7.62
N VAL A 138 -6.23 -6.43 8.83
CA VAL A 138 -6.65 -7.76 9.29
C VAL A 138 -8.17 -7.86 9.39
N THR A 139 -8.82 -6.81 9.88
CA THR A 139 -10.28 -6.75 9.96
C THR A 139 -10.90 -6.82 8.57
N ALA A 140 -10.41 -6.00 7.62
CA ALA A 140 -10.86 -6.01 6.23
C ALA A 140 -10.61 -7.38 5.57
N PHE A 141 -9.45 -7.99 5.81
CA PHE A 141 -9.11 -9.32 5.32
C PHE A 141 -10.10 -10.39 5.80
N VAL A 142 -10.40 -10.42 7.10
CA VAL A 142 -11.35 -11.39 7.67
C VAL A 142 -12.75 -11.19 7.10
N LEU A 143 -13.21 -9.94 7.03
CA LEU A 143 -14.54 -9.62 6.50
C LEU A 143 -14.67 -9.96 5.02
N LEU A 144 -13.69 -9.57 4.19
CA LEU A 144 -13.70 -9.85 2.75
C LEU A 144 -13.56 -11.34 2.47
N SER A 145 -12.64 -12.04 3.14
CA SER A 145 -12.48 -13.49 2.95
C SER A 145 -13.74 -14.24 3.37
N GLY A 146 -14.37 -13.83 4.48
CA GLY A 146 -15.64 -14.40 4.93
C GLY A 146 -16.78 -14.16 3.95
N ALA A 147 -16.92 -12.93 3.44
CA ALA A 147 -17.93 -12.59 2.45
C ALA A 147 -17.76 -13.39 1.15
N LEU A 148 -16.53 -13.47 0.63
CA LEU A 148 -16.20 -14.22 -0.57
C LEU A 148 -16.44 -15.73 -0.41
N TRP A 149 -16.18 -16.29 0.77
CA TRP A 149 -16.40 -17.70 1.04
C TRP A 149 -17.89 -18.05 1.21
N LEU A 150 -18.67 -17.18 1.86
CA LEU A 150 -20.07 -17.46 2.18
C LEU A 150 -21.05 -17.08 1.08
N HIS A 151 -20.70 -16.12 0.22
CA HIS A 151 -21.67 -15.52 -0.72
C HIS A 151 -21.28 -15.61 -2.19
N HIS A 152 -20.06 -16.04 -2.53
CA HIS A 152 -19.53 -15.96 -3.90
C HIS A 152 -19.01 -17.30 -4.45
N ASP A 153 -19.42 -18.43 -3.85
CA ASP A 153 -19.09 -19.81 -4.29
C ASP A 153 -17.60 -20.10 -4.53
N LEU A 154 -16.71 -19.29 -3.93
CA LEU A 154 -15.27 -19.49 -4.00
C LEU A 154 -14.81 -20.57 -3.02
N THR A 155 -13.80 -21.35 -3.42
CA THR A 155 -13.15 -22.28 -2.50
C THR A 155 -12.48 -21.50 -1.36
N PHE A 156 -12.35 -22.13 -0.18
CA PHE A 156 -11.74 -21.48 0.98
C PHE A 156 -10.37 -20.85 0.68
N GLU A 157 -9.52 -21.53 -0.08
CA GLU A 157 -8.22 -21.02 -0.50
C GLU A 157 -8.35 -19.77 -1.37
N GLN A 158 -9.22 -19.80 -2.38
CA GLN A 158 -9.48 -18.65 -3.25
C GLN A 158 -10.06 -17.47 -2.47
N SER A 159 -10.97 -17.70 -1.53
CA SER A 159 -11.55 -16.64 -0.70
C SER A 159 -10.51 -15.97 0.18
N VAL A 160 -9.59 -16.74 0.78
CA VAL A 160 -8.50 -16.21 1.60
C VAL A 160 -7.50 -15.41 0.75
N VAL A 161 -7.07 -15.95 -0.38
CA VAL A 161 -6.09 -15.26 -1.26
C VAL A 161 -6.69 -13.97 -1.83
N ASN A 162 -7.93 -14.02 -2.31
CA ASN A 162 -8.62 -12.84 -2.84
C ASN A 162 -8.94 -11.83 -1.73
N GLY A 163 -9.39 -12.30 -0.56
CA GLY A 163 -9.67 -11.43 0.57
C GLY A 163 -8.42 -10.70 1.07
N LEU A 164 -7.26 -11.36 1.12
CA LEU A 164 -5.99 -10.74 1.52
C LEU A 164 -5.55 -9.68 0.52
N PHE A 165 -5.59 -10.04 -0.77
CA PHE A 165 -5.20 -9.14 -1.85
C PHE A 165 -6.06 -7.88 -1.87
N HIS A 166 -7.38 -8.03 -1.80
CA HIS A 166 -8.30 -6.89 -1.84
C HIS A 166 -8.29 -6.08 -0.54
N ALA A 167 -8.04 -6.69 0.63
CA ALA A 167 -7.89 -5.95 1.88
C ALA A 167 -6.69 -5.01 1.85
N ILE A 168 -5.52 -5.52 1.46
CA ILE A 168 -4.29 -4.73 1.35
C ILE A 168 -4.43 -3.67 0.24
N SER A 169 -4.97 -4.05 -0.92
CA SER A 169 -5.19 -3.12 -2.03
C SER A 169 -6.16 -2.01 -1.64
N ALA A 170 -7.29 -2.33 -1.01
CA ALA A 170 -8.28 -1.34 -0.58
C ALA A 170 -7.75 -0.42 0.53
N PHE A 171 -7.10 -0.97 1.56
CA PHE A 171 -6.59 -0.17 2.67
C PHE A 171 -5.51 0.83 2.22
N ASN A 172 -4.60 0.38 1.37
CA ASN A 172 -3.56 1.24 0.84
C ASN A 172 -4.09 2.18 -0.27
N ASN A 173 -5.30 1.95 -0.81
CA ASN A 173 -5.86 2.60 -2.00
C ASN A 173 -5.10 2.25 -3.29
N ALA A 174 -4.56 1.04 -3.37
CA ALA A 174 -3.70 0.59 -4.46
C ALA A 174 -4.44 0.35 -5.77
N GLY A 175 -5.75 0.08 -5.74
CA GLY A 175 -6.57 -0.08 -6.93
C GLY A 175 -6.32 -1.35 -7.76
N PHE A 176 -5.35 -2.20 -7.37
CA PHE A 176 -5.13 -3.49 -8.02
C PHE A 176 -6.20 -4.49 -7.60
N THR A 177 -6.53 -5.40 -8.51
CA THR A 177 -7.50 -6.47 -8.32
C THR A 177 -7.00 -7.78 -8.93
N ARG A 178 -7.52 -8.90 -8.43
CA ARG A 178 -7.30 -10.24 -9.00
C ARG A 178 -8.46 -10.70 -9.88
N PHE A 179 -9.51 -9.89 -10.01
CA PHE A 179 -10.69 -10.20 -10.83
C PHE A 179 -10.55 -9.62 -12.23
N ASP A 180 -11.07 -10.33 -13.22
CA ASP A 180 -10.86 -10.03 -14.65
C ASP A 180 -11.49 -8.72 -15.11
N ASP A 181 -12.62 -8.32 -14.52
CA ASP A 181 -13.33 -7.07 -14.85
C ASP A 181 -13.26 -6.08 -13.67
N SER A 182 -12.16 -6.15 -12.91
CA SER A 182 -12.02 -5.43 -11.64
C SER A 182 -13.19 -5.74 -10.69
N LEU A 183 -13.67 -4.74 -9.96
CA LEU A 183 -14.82 -4.87 -9.07
C LEU A 183 -16.16 -4.65 -9.79
N ALA A 184 -16.18 -4.55 -11.13
CA ALA A 184 -17.40 -4.26 -11.90
C ALA A 184 -18.49 -5.32 -11.70
N GLU A 185 -18.09 -6.59 -11.57
CA GLU A 185 -19.00 -7.71 -11.29
C GLU A 185 -19.70 -7.56 -9.92
N TYR A 186 -19.04 -6.94 -8.94
CA TYR A 186 -19.54 -6.78 -7.57
C TYR A 186 -20.39 -5.51 -7.39
N VAL A 187 -20.60 -4.70 -8.43
CA VAL A 187 -21.42 -3.47 -8.37
C VAL A 187 -22.88 -3.78 -7.99
N THR A 188 -23.39 -4.97 -8.37
CA THR A 188 -24.78 -5.36 -8.14
C THR A 188 -25.02 -6.20 -6.88
N ASP A 189 -23.98 -6.44 -6.08
CA ASP A 189 -24.05 -7.23 -4.85
C ASP A 189 -25.10 -6.66 -3.87
N PRO A 190 -26.02 -7.47 -3.30
CA PRO A 190 -27.02 -7.02 -2.33
C PRO A 190 -26.45 -6.24 -1.13
N SER A 191 -25.20 -6.51 -0.72
CA SER A 191 -24.51 -5.78 0.35
C SER A 191 -24.19 -4.32 0.01
N SER A 192 -24.09 -3.96 -1.28
CA SER A 192 -23.89 -2.59 -1.75
C SER A 192 -25.21 -1.81 -1.90
N ARG A 193 -26.35 -2.52 -1.99
CA ARG A 193 -27.68 -1.92 -2.22
C ARG A 193 -28.29 -1.21 -1.02
N SER A 194 -27.89 -1.53 0.22
CA SER A 194 -28.43 -0.83 1.40
C SER A 194 -28.03 0.65 1.40
N TRP A 195 -26.88 1.01 0.82
CA TRP A 195 -26.35 2.38 0.79
C TRP A 195 -26.90 3.26 -0.34
N SER A 196 -27.53 2.66 -1.36
CA SER A 196 -28.11 3.38 -2.50
C SER A 196 -29.56 3.77 -2.31
N ARG A 197 -30.31 3.10 -1.42
CA ARG A 197 -31.69 3.45 -1.09
C ARG A 197 -31.84 4.69 -0.21
N GLU A 198 -30.78 5.12 0.46
CA GLU A 198 -30.81 6.27 1.37
C GLU A 198 -30.44 7.60 0.67
N ARG A 199 -30.16 7.55 -0.65
CA ARG A 199 -29.77 8.70 -1.49
C ARG A 199 -30.75 9.00 -2.63
N SER A 200 -31.99 8.52 -2.53
CA SER A 200 -33.12 8.85 -3.41
C SER A 200 -34.29 9.37 -2.60
#